data_AF-A0A8D8IDC6-F1
#
_entry.id   AF-A0A8D8IDC6-F1
#
_cell.length_a   1.000
_cell.length_b   1.000
_cell.length_c   1.000
_cell.angle_alpha   90.00
_cell.angle_beta   90.00
_cell.angle_gamma   90.00
#
_symmetry.space_group_name_H-M   'P 1'
#
loop_
_entity.id
_entity.type
_entity.pdbx_description
1 polymer ?
#
loop_
_entity_poly.entity_id
_entity_poly.type
_entity_poly.pdbx_seq_one_letter_code
_entity_poly.pdbx_strand_id
1 'polypeptide(L)'
;AITLRYLFASFSTELPWSKCDPSWSRCIDSDNLEYRNFSDPTNQNLNVSAELYFTKTIMHRAPLAEGIGTPDLDLVLCLFLSWLVVAIILIKGIRSTGKAAYFLALFPYVIIMILFVHTCSLEGAGKGIKFFLTPKWDQLFTAKVWMEAVTQCFFSLSICFGGIIAYSSFNNFTN
;
A
#
# COMPACT_ATOMS: atom_id res chain seq x y z
N ALA A 1 -8.86 6.74 1.11
CA ALA A 1 -9.13 7.02 2.53
C ALA A 1 -7.91 6.70 3.40
N ILE A 2 -7.55 5.44 3.64
CA ILE A 2 -6.40 5.08 4.49
C ILE A 2 -5.10 5.73 4.02
N THR A 3 -4.75 5.60 2.73
CA THR A 3 -3.55 6.24 2.15
C THR A 3 -3.52 7.75 2.36
N LEU A 4 -4.67 8.40 2.24
CA LEU A 4 -4.83 9.84 2.43
C LEU A 4 -4.68 10.23 3.91
N ARG A 5 -5.17 9.39 4.83
CA ARG A 5 -4.95 9.54 6.29
C ARG A 5 -3.47 9.44 6.65
N TYR A 6 -2.75 8.47 6.07
CA TYR A 6 -1.30 8.36 6.23
C TYR A 6 -0.56 9.56 5.62
N LEU A 7 -0.98 10.03 4.43
CA LEU A 7 -0.40 11.21 3.80
C LEU A 7 -0.52 12.45 4.70
N PHE A 8 -1.69 12.68 5.30
CA PHE A 8 -1.86 13.79 6.24
C PHE A 8 -1.03 13.62 7.52
N ALA A 9 -0.96 12.39 8.05
CA ALA A 9 -0.14 12.09 9.21
C ALA A 9 1.36 12.30 8.96
N SER A 10 1.85 12.09 7.72
CA SER A 10 3.25 12.30 7.33
C SER A 10 3.75 13.74 7.42
N PHE A 11 2.86 14.74 7.52
CA PHE A 11 3.27 16.14 7.71
C PHE A 11 3.65 16.48 9.15
N SER A 12 3.46 15.55 10.08
CA SER A 12 3.87 15.70 11.48
C SER A 12 5.40 15.69 11.60
N THR A 13 5.94 16.42 12.58
CA THR A 13 7.40 16.49 12.83
C THR A 13 7.99 15.13 13.19
N GLU A 14 7.24 14.32 13.94
CA GLU A 14 7.57 12.93 14.22
C GLU A 14 6.50 12.04 13.60
N LEU A 15 6.91 10.96 12.91
CA LEU A 15 5.96 10.05 12.30
C LEU A 15 5.26 9.24 13.40
N PRO A 16 3.91 9.19 13.43
CA PRO A 16 3.16 8.59 14.52
C PRO A 16 3.28 7.06 14.58
N TRP A 17 3.79 6.43 13.52
CA TRP A 17 4.11 5.00 13.49
C TRP A 17 5.58 4.70 13.84
N SER A 18 6.42 5.72 14.07
CA SER A 18 7.85 5.54 14.37
C SER A 18 8.09 5.10 15.81
N LYS A 19 7.32 5.65 16.75
CA LYS A 19 7.44 5.41 18.20
C LYS A 19 6.20 4.71 18.75
N CYS A 20 6.38 3.96 19.82
CA CYS A 20 5.31 3.31 20.56
C CYS A 20 4.51 4.33 21.38
N ASP A 21 3.19 4.24 21.28
CA ASP A 21 2.28 4.95 22.16
C ASP A 21 2.24 4.28 23.54
N PRO A 22 2.23 5.03 24.67
CA PRO A 22 2.12 4.47 26.02
C PRO A 22 0.92 3.54 26.24
N SER A 23 -0.13 3.69 25.45
CA SER A 23 -1.32 2.81 25.49
C SER A 23 -1.09 1.42 24.90
N TRP A 24 0.00 1.21 24.14
CA TRP A 24 0.27 -0.06 23.47
C TRP A 24 1.16 -0.96 24.34
N SER A 25 0.58 -2.04 24.88
CA SER A 25 1.34 -3.07 25.57
C SER A 25 2.19 -3.90 24.60
N ARG A 26 3.44 -4.23 24.97
CA ARG A 26 4.35 -5.09 24.18
C ARG A 26 4.72 -4.52 22.80
N CYS A 27 5.08 -3.25 22.75
CA CYS A 27 5.47 -2.54 21.53
C CYS A 27 6.99 -2.34 21.43
N ILE A 28 7.55 -2.44 20.21
CA ILE A 28 8.93 -2.06 19.88
C ILE A 28 8.91 -0.89 18.87
N ASP A 29 9.74 0.11 19.11
CA ASP A 29 9.95 1.26 18.22
C ASP A 29 10.58 0.83 16.89
N SER A 30 10.04 1.35 15.79
CA SER A 30 10.56 1.06 14.44
C SER A 30 11.96 1.64 14.20
N ASP A 31 12.33 2.66 14.97
CA ASP A 31 13.61 3.37 14.85
C ASP A 31 14.76 2.72 15.65
N ASN A 32 14.43 1.77 16.55
CA ASN A 32 15.43 1.18 17.44
C ASN A 32 16.18 0.02 16.79
N LEU A 33 17.34 0.32 16.21
CA LEU A 33 18.25 -0.63 15.56
C LEU A 33 18.96 -1.59 16.55
N GLU A 34 18.86 -1.34 17.86
CA GLU A 34 19.63 -2.04 18.90
C GLU A 34 19.07 -3.42 19.28
N TYR A 35 17.82 -3.71 18.91
CA TYR A 35 17.15 -4.99 19.24
C TYR A 35 17.62 -6.19 18.40
N ARG A 36 18.53 -6.01 17.43
CA ARG A 36 19.06 -7.13 16.63
C ARG A 36 19.91 -8.13 17.43
N ASN A 37 20.32 -7.79 18.65
CA ASN A 37 21.20 -8.64 19.48
C ASN A 37 20.51 -9.35 20.65
N PHE A 38 19.19 -9.25 20.81
CA PHE A 38 18.49 -9.88 21.94
C PHE A 38 17.75 -11.14 21.51
N SER A 39 18.49 -12.24 21.39
CA SER A 39 17.93 -13.60 21.41
C SER A 39 17.56 -13.99 22.85
N ASP A 40 16.58 -13.32 23.44
CA ASP A 40 15.96 -13.76 24.68
C ASP A 40 14.70 -14.60 24.35
N PRO A 41 14.67 -15.90 24.69
CA PRO A 41 13.57 -16.80 24.37
C PRO A 41 12.22 -16.41 25.01
N THR A 42 12.19 -15.42 25.90
CA THR A 42 10.98 -14.98 26.61
C THR A 42 10.16 -13.91 25.86
N ASN A 43 10.68 -13.35 24.76
CA ASN A 43 10.08 -12.22 24.01
C ASN A 43 9.38 -12.62 22.69
N GLN A 44 8.63 -13.72 22.68
CA GLN A 44 8.01 -14.23 21.44
C GLN A 44 6.77 -13.46 20.94
N ASN A 45 6.32 -12.41 21.64
CA ASN A 45 5.06 -11.70 21.32
C ASN A 45 5.21 -10.17 21.35
N LEU A 46 6.28 -9.64 20.76
CA LEU A 46 6.48 -8.19 20.60
C LEU A 46 5.99 -7.76 19.22
N ASN A 47 5.18 -6.70 19.18
CA ASN A 47 4.65 -6.14 17.95
C ASN A 47 5.37 -4.83 17.60
N VAL A 48 5.57 -4.58 16.31
CA VAL A 48 6.21 -3.34 15.84
C VAL A 48 5.23 -2.17 15.92
N SER A 49 5.73 -0.99 16.30
CA SER A 49 4.93 0.24 16.42
C SER A 49 4.08 0.54 15.18
N ALA A 50 4.61 0.31 13.97
CA ALA A 50 3.90 0.55 12.72
C ALA A 50 2.71 -0.39 12.48
N GLU A 51 2.82 -1.66 12.88
CA GLU A 51 1.73 -2.64 12.80
C GLU A 51 0.61 -2.30 13.80
N LEU A 52 1.00 -1.92 15.01
CA LEU A 52 0.07 -1.50 16.06
C LEU A 52 -0.66 -0.22 15.67
N TYR A 53 0.02 0.77 15.12
CA TYR A 53 -0.59 1.98 14.61
C TYR A 53 -1.67 1.67 13.56
N PHE A 54 -1.37 0.80 12.58
CA PHE A 54 -2.36 0.40 11.58
C PHE A 54 -3.55 -0.34 12.20
N THR A 55 -3.29 -1.32 13.06
CA THR A 55 -4.31 -2.25 13.56
C THR A 55 -5.19 -1.64 14.64
N LYS A 56 -4.60 -0.85 15.54
CA LYS A 56 -5.27 -0.25 16.70
C LYS A 56 -5.76 1.16 16.42
N THR A 57 -4.94 2.02 15.81
CA THR A 57 -5.27 3.44 15.64
C THR A 57 -6.02 3.71 14.34
N ILE A 58 -5.63 3.09 13.23
CA ILE A 58 -6.31 3.33 11.95
C ILE A 58 -7.54 2.44 11.81
N MET A 59 -7.38 1.14 12.02
CA MET A 59 -8.45 0.16 11.79
C MET A 59 -9.39 -0.03 12.99
N HIS A 60 -9.02 0.45 14.19
CA HIS A 60 -9.78 0.24 15.43
C HIS A 60 -10.25 -1.22 15.60
N ARG A 61 -9.34 -2.18 15.35
CA ARG A 61 -9.70 -3.61 15.29
C ARG A 61 -10.28 -4.09 16.61
N ALA A 62 -11.56 -4.47 16.59
CA ALA A 62 -12.31 -5.05 17.71
C ALA A 62 -12.83 -6.47 17.36
N PRO A 63 -13.18 -7.30 18.37
CA PRO A 63 -13.79 -8.60 18.14
C PRO A 63 -15.13 -8.47 17.41
N LEU A 64 -15.38 -9.31 16.39
CA LEU A 64 -16.62 -9.27 15.62
C LEU A 64 -17.88 -9.55 16.47
N ALA A 65 -17.71 -10.19 17.63
CA ALA A 65 -18.78 -10.42 18.60
C ALA A 65 -19.39 -9.12 19.15
N GLU A 66 -18.64 -8.01 19.13
CA GLU A 66 -19.09 -6.68 19.56
C GLU A 66 -19.75 -5.90 18.39
N GLY A 67 -19.81 -6.49 17.19
CA GLY A 67 -20.35 -5.88 15.98
C GLY A 67 -19.32 -5.12 15.15
N ILE A 68 -19.78 -4.47 14.09
CA ILE A 68 -18.94 -3.70 13.15
C ILE A 68 -18.55 -2.31 13.65
N GLY A 69 -19.04 -1.90 14.83
CA GLY A 69 -18.77 -0.60 15.44
C GLY A 69 -19.36 0.58 14.66
N THR A 70 -18.94 1.79 15.03
CA THR A 70 -19.26 3.04 14.32
C THR A 70 -18.15 3.42 13.34
N PRO A 71 -18.47 4.06 12.21
CA PRO A 71 -17.46 4.49 11.26
C PRO A 71 -16.55 5.56 11.88
N ASP A 72 -15.24 5.39 11.68
CA ASP A 72 -14.24 6.38 12.08
C ASP A 72 -14.39 7.67 11.25
N LEU A 73 -14.54 8.80 11.93
CA LEU A 73 -14.86 10.08 11.28
C LEU A 73 -13.69 10.57 10.41
N ASP A 74 -12.44 10.35 10.83
CA ASP A 74 -11.26 10.76 10.06
C ASP A 74 -11.22 10.00 8.72
N LEU A 75 -11.48 8.69 8.74
CA LEU A 75 -11.52 7.86 7.55
C LEU A 75 -12.70 8.23 6.64
N VAL A 76 -13.87 8.55 7.21
CA VAL A 76 -15.04 9.04 6.45
C VAL A 76 -14.72 10.35 5.75
N LEU A 77 -14.10 11.31 6.43
CA LEU A 77 -13.68 12.58 5.83
C LEU A 77 -12.63 12.36 4.72
N CYS A 78 -11.64 11.49 4.96
CA CYS A 78 -10.65 11.14 3.95
C CYS A 78 -11.28 10.43 2.73
N LEU A 79 -12.32 9.62 2.95
CA LEU A 79 -13.08 8.96 1.89
C LEU A 79 -13.88 9.97 1.07
N PHE A 80 -14.59 10.89 1.74
CA PHE A 80 -15.32 11.98 1.10
C PHE A 80 -14.39 12.83 0.23
N LEU A 81 -13.23 13.23 0.77
CA LEU A 81 -12.23 13.99 0.02
C LEU A 81 -11.69 13.21 -1.19
N SER A 82 -11.46 11.90 -1.05
CA SER A 82 -11.03 11.05 -2.17
C SER A 82 -12.07 11.06 -3.30
N TRP A 83 -13.35 10.93 -2.96
CA TRP A 83 -14.46 10.98 -3.93
C TRP A 83 -14.61 12.36 -4.57
N LEU A 84 -14.43 13.43 -3.81
CA LEU A 84 -14.45 14.80 -4.33
C LEU A 84 -13.37 15.01 -5.40
N VAL A 85 -12.14 14.55 -5.13
CA VAL A 85 -11.04 14.63 -6.10
C VAL A 85 -11.35 13.83 -7.37
N VAL A 86 -11.85 12.60 -7.23
CA VAL A 86 -12.27 11.77 -8.38
C VAL A 86 -13.36 12.49 -9.19
N ALA A 87 -14.38 13.03 -8.52
CA ALA A 87 -15.46 13.77 -9.17
C ALA A 87 -14.94 14.98 -9.95
N ILE A 88 -14.02 15.77 -9.36
CA ILE A 88 -13.41 16.94 -10.02
C ILE A 88 -12.62 16.52 -11.27
N ILE A 89 -11.87 15.42 -11.22
CA ILE A 89 -11.11 14.93 -12.38
C ILE A 89 -12.07 14.53 -13.52
N LEU A 90 -13.17 13.85 -13.17
CA LEU A 90 -14.15 13.30 -14.12
C LEU A 90 -15.18 14.32 -14.63
N ILE A 91 -15.41 15.45 -13.93
CA ILE A 91 -16.52 16.38 -14.22
C ILE A 91 -16.51 16.93 -15.65
N LYS A 92 -15.33 17.07 -16.25
CA LYS A 92 -15.12 17.57 -17.62
C LYS A 92 -14.97 16.44 -18.65
N GLY A 93 -15.30 15.21 -18.26
CA GLY A 93 -15.21 14.01 -19.08
C GLY A 93 -13.78 13.62 -19.44
N ILE A 94 -13.66 12.81 -20.50
CA ILE A 94 -12.40 12.11 -20.84
C ILE A 94 -11.25 13.05 -21.20
N ARG A 95 -11.52 14.26 -21.69
CA ARG A 95 -10.48 15.25 -22.00
C ARG A 95 -9.79 15.77 -20.74
N SER A 96 -10.50 15.87 -19.62
CA SER A 96 -9.94 16.24 -18.32
C SER A 96 -9.21 15.07 -17.68
N THR A 97 -9.84 13.89 -17.70
CA THR A 97 -9.23 12.64 -17.23
C THR A 97 -7.92 12.35 -17.95
N GLY A 98 -7.86 12.52 -19.27
CA GLY A 98 -6.63 12.31 -20.05
C GLY A 98 -5.50 13.26 -19.66
N LYS A 99 -5.81 14.54 -19.36
CA LYS A 99 -4.81 15.49 -18.86
C LYS A 99 -4.27 15.09 -17.48
N ALA A 100 -5.17 14.72 -16.56
CA ALA A 100 -4.78 14.25 -15.24
C ALA A 100 -3.99 12.93 -15.31
N ALA A 101 -4.32 12.06 -16.27
CA ALA A 101 -3.66 10.77 -16.47
C ALA A 101 -2.17 10.91 -16.80
N TYR A 102 -1.74 11.95 -17.52
CA TYR A 102 -0.31 12.19 -17.74
C TYR A 102 0.47 12.29 -16.43
N PHE A 103 -0.06 13.05 -15.45
CA PHE A 103 0.56 13.15 -14.14
C PHE A 103 0.38 11.85 -13.33
N LEU A 104 -0.85 11.35 -13.22
CA LEU A 104 -1.19 10.17 -12.41
C LEU A 104 -0.47 8.89 -12.86
N ALA A 105 -0.19 8.75 -14.16
CA ALA A 105 0.53 7.60 -14.69
C ALA A 105 2.04 7.75 -14.52
N LEU A 106 2.62 8.94 -14.73
CA LEU A 106 4.07 9.14 -14.69
C LEU A 106 4.62 9.33 -13.27
N PHE A 107 3.89 10.02 -12.40
CA PHE A 107 4.36 10.35 -11.05
C PHE A 107 4.73 9.11 -10.21
N PRO A 108 3.94 8.01 -10.20
CA PRO A 108 4.33 6.79 -9.49
C PRO A 108 5.66 6.20 -9.96
N TYR A 109 5.98 6.25 -11.26
CA TYR A 109 7.27 5.77 -11.77
C TYR A 109 8.43 6.61 -11.23
N VAL A 110 8.27 7.94 -11.16
CA VAL A 110 9.29 8.82 -10.58
C VAL A 110 9.54 8.45 -9.11
N ILE A 111 8.49 8.27 -8.32
CA ILE A 111 8.61 7.87 -6.91
C ILE A 111 9.25 6.49 -6.77
N ILE A 112 8.82 5.50 -7.55
CA ILE A 112 9.40 4.16 -7.54
C ILE A 112 10.90 4.22 -7.88
N MET A 113 11.30 5.03 -8.85
CA MET A 113 12.72 5.18 -9.21
C MET A 113 13.54 5.80 -8.07
N ILE A 114 13.02 6.84 -7.40
CA ILE A 114 13.68 7.45 -6.24
C ILE A 114 13.80 6.44 -5.09
N LEU A 115 12.72 5.73 -4.78
CA LEU A 115 12.71 4.70 -3.74
C LEU A 115 13.63 3.53 -4.10
N PHE A 116 13.72 3.14 -5.37
CA PHE A 116 14.61 2.10 -5.83
C PHE A 116 16.08 2.49 -5.61
N VAL A 117 16.49 3.69 -6.04
CA VAL A 117 17.86 4.18 -5.82
C VAL A 117 18.19 4.28 -4.34
N HIS A 118 17.26 4.81 -3.53
CA HIS A 118 17.44 4.91 -2.09
C HIS A 118 17.58 3.53 -1.42
N THR A 119 16.66 2.60 -1.71
CA THR A 119 16.67 1.25 -1.12
C THR A 119 17.89 0.43 -1.55
N CYS A 120 18.38 0.58 -2.79
CA CYS A 120 19.63 -0.03 -3.23
C CYS A 120 20.88 0.55 -2.52
N SER A 121 20.80 1.77 -2.02
CA SER A 121 21.90 2.42 -1.27
C SER A 121 21.94 2.00 0.20
N LEU A 122 20.90 1.36 0.73
CA LEU A 122 20.84 0.91 2.12
C LEU A 122 21.68 -0.37 2.35
N GLU A 123 22.26 -0.46 3.53
CA GLU A 123 22.99 -1.65 3.96
C GLU A 123 22.08 -2.89 3.99
N GLY A 124 22.54 -3.98 3.39
CA GLY A 124 21.79 -5.23 3.34
C GLY A 124 20.78 -5.36 2.19
N ALA A 125 20.65 -4.36 1.30
CA ALA A 125 19.77 -4.42 0.12
C ALA A 125 20.01 -5.67 -0.74
N GLY A 126 21.27 -6.07 -0.93
CA GLY A 126 21.65 -7.26 -1.70
C GLY A 126 21.04 -8.57 -1.18
N LYS A 127 20.78 -8.70 0.13
CA LYS A 127 20.11 -9.88 0.70
C LYS A 127 18.65 -9.95 0.27
N GLY A 128 17.95 -8.82 0.30
CA GLY A 128 16.56 -8.70 -0.15
C GLY A 128 16.42 -8.98 -1.65
N ILE A 129 17.30 -8.40 -2.47
CA ILE A 129 17.33 -8.62 -3.92
C ILE A 129 17.59 -10.09 -4.24
N LYS A 130 18.60 -10.71 -3.60
CA LYS A 130 18.88 -12.13 -3.77
C LYS A 130 17.69 -12.99 -3.38
N PHE A 131 17.05 -12.71 -2.26
CA PHE A 131 15.87 -13.45 -1.83
C PHE A 131 14.72 -13.34 -2.85
N PHE A 132 14.47 -12.14 -3.39
CA PHE A 132 13.41 -11.91 -4.38
C PHE A 132 13.67 -12.60 -5.72
N LEU A 133 14.93 -12.57 -6.20
CA LEU A 133 15.30 -13.08 -7.52
C LEU A 133 15.72 -14.55 -7.54
N THR A 134 15.93 -15.21 -6.39
CA THR A 134 16.36 -16.62 -6.36
C THR A 134 15.21 -17.51 -6.85
N PRO A 135 15.33 -18.16 -8.02
CA PRO A 135 14.25 -18.96 -8.58
C PRO A 135 14.09 -20.28 -7.80
N LYS A 136 12.84 -20.70 -7.57
CA LYS A 136 12.50 -22.01 -7.02
C LYS A 136 11.85 -22.87 -8.09
N TRP A 137 12.68 -23.55 -8.88
CA TRP A 137 12.24 -24.29 -10.07
C TRP A 137 11.21 -25.39 -9.74
N ASP A 138 11.31 -26.04 -8.59
CA ASP A 138 10.37 -27.07 -8.16
C ASP A 138 8.91 -26.57 -8.05
N GLN A 139 8.73 -25.28 -7.77
CA GLN A 139 7.41 -24.68 -7.65
C GLN A 139 6.68 -24.59 -9.00
N LEU A 140 7.40 -24.54 -10.13
CA LEU A 140 6.80 -24.46 -11.46
C LEU A 140 6.02 -25.72 -11.83
N PHE A 141 6.33 -26.87 -11.23
CA PHE A 141 5.58 -28.11 -11.42
C PHE A 141 4.25 -28.15 -10.64
N THR A 142 4.00 -27.15 -9.80
CA THR A 142 2.76 -27.05 -9.02
C THR A 142 1.72 -26.24 -9.79
N ALA A 143 0.57 -26.85 -10.11
CA ALA A 143 -0.52 -26.19 -10.84
C ALA A 143 -1.01 -24.88 -10.17
N LYS A 144 -0.94 -24.80 -8.84
CA LYS A 144 -1.29 -23.59 -8.07
C LYS A 144 -0.49 -22.37 -8.53
N VAL A 145 0.80 -22.48 -8.81
CA VAL A 145 1.64 -21.33 -9.22
C VAL A 145 1.14 -20.73 -10.54
N TRP A 146 0.72 -21.57 -11.48
CA TRP A 146 0.14 -21.13 -12.75
C TRP A 146 -1.22 -20.47 -12.57
N MET A 147 -2.06 -21.02 -11.70
CA MET A 147 -3.35 -20.42 -11.37
C MET A 147 -3.18 -19.01 -10.78
N GLU A 148 -2.27 -18.84 -9.82
CA GLU A 148 -1.96 -17.53 -9.24
C GLU A 148 -1.37 -16.57 -10.28
N ALA A 149 -0.48 -17.04 -11.16
CA ALA A 149 0.10 -16.22 -12.23
C ALA A 149 -0.95 -15.72 -13.24
N VAL A 150 -1.85 -16.61 -13.69
CA VAL A 150 -2.95 -16.23 -14.59
C VAL A 150 -3.88 -15.24 -13.89
N THR A 151 -4.21 -15.49 -12.63
CA THR A 151 -5.06 -14.60 -11.81
C THR A 151 -4.43 -13.21 -11.69
N GLN A 152 -3.14 -13.14 -11.41
CA GLN A 152 -2.37 -11.90 -11.34
C GLN A 152 -2.41 -11.14 -12.67
N CYS A 153 -2.13 -11.80 -13.80
CA CYS A 153 -2.19 -11.17 -15.13
C CYS A 153 -3.60 -10.66 -15.47
N PHE A 154 -4.63 -11.46 -15.17
CA PHE A 154 -6.02 -11.12 -15.44
C PHE A 154 -6.47 -9.86 -14.69
N PHE A 155 -6.21 -9.78 -13.37
CA PHE A 155 -6.56 -8.60 -12.58
C PHE A 155 -5.66 -7.40 -12.87
N SER A 156 -4.36 -7.61 -13.13
CA SER A 156 -3.42 -6.52 -13.44
C SER A 156 -3.77 -5.81 -14.75
N LEU A 157 -4.27 -6.54 -15.76
CA LEU A 157 -4.70 -5.96 -17.04
C LEU A 157 -6.16 -5.51 -17.03
N SER A 158 -6.93 -5.86 -15.98
CA SER A 158 -8.36 -5.54 -15.87
C SER A 158 -9.16 -5.92 -17.13
N ILE A 159 -8.85 -7.08 -17.71
CA ILE A 159 -9.49 -7.58 -18.92
C ILE A 159 -10.98 -7.83 -18.65
N CYS A 160 -11.85 -7.49 -19.60
CA CYS A 160 -13.31 -7.64 -19.50
C CYS A 160 -14.03 -6.76 -18.46
N PHE A 161 -13.36 -5.81 -17.80
CA PHE A 161 -14.01 -4.86 -16.87
C PHE A 161 -14.60 -3.61 -17.55
N GLY A 162 -14.64 -3.56 -18.88
CA GLY A 162 -15.25 -2.46 -19.66
C GLY A 162 -14.44 -1.17 -19.72
N GLY A 163 -13.49 -0.94 -18.81
CA GLY A 163 -12.66 0.27 -18.78
C GLY A 163 -11.88 0.49 -20.08
N ILE A 164 -11.14 -0.53 -20.55
CA ILE A 164 -10.38 -0.45 -21.81
C ILE A 164 -11.31 -0.23 -23.01
N ILE A 165 -12.46 -0.94 -23.05
CA ILE A 165 -13.45 -0.79 -24.12
C ILE A 165 -13.99 0.64 -24.16
N ALA A 166 -14.30 1.22 -22.99
CA ALA A 166 -14.76 2.59 -22.88
C ALA A 166 -13.69 3.60 -23.30
N TYR A 167 -12.41 3.40 -22.98
CA TYR A 167 -11.33 4.27 -23.46
C TYR A 167 -11.15 4.17 -24.98
N SER A 168 -11.21 2.94 -25.53
CA SER A 168 -11.05 2.69 -26.96
C SER A 168 -12.17 3.30 -27.81
N SER A 169 -13.39 3.46 -27.29
CA SER A 169 -14.50 4.06 -28.04
C SER A 169 -14.32 5.55 -28.33
N PHE A 170 -13.41 6.22 -27.63
CA PHE A 170 -13.03 7.61 -27.91
C PHE A 170 -11.83 7.74 -28.85
N ASN A 171 -11.33 6.62 -29.39
CA ASN A 171 -10.23 6.61 -30.34
C ASN A 171 -10.73 6.74 -31.78
N ASN A 172 -9.93 7.37 -32.66
CA ASN A 172 -10.27 7.43 -34.09
C ASN A 172 -10.04 6.07 -34.76
N PHE A 173 -10.91 5.71 -35.72
CA PHE A 173 -10.85 4.44 -36.46
C PHE A 173 -9.68 4.33 -37.46
N THR A 174 -8.96 5.42 -37.72
CA THR A 174 -7.79 5.46 -38.62
C THR A 174 -6.44 5.52 -37.88
N ASN A 175 -6.41 5.09 -36.62
CA ASN A 175 -5.16 4.92 -35.86
C ASN A 175 -4.48 3.59 -36.17
#